data_AF-A0A2T4UHB9-F1
#
_entry.id   AF-A0A2T4UHB9-F1
#
_cell.length_a   1.000
_cell.length_b   1.000
_cell.length_c   1.000
_cell.angle_alpha   90.00
_cell.angle_beta   90.00
_cell.angle_gamma   90.00
#
_symmetry.space_group_name_H-M   'P 1'
#
loop_
_entity.id
_entity.type
_entity.pdbx_description
1 polymer ?
#
loop_
_entity_poly.entity_id
_entity_poly.type
_entity_poly.pdbx_seq_one_letter_code
_entity_poly.pdbx_strand_id
1 'polypeptide(L)'
;MRHRVVTAFALLAIAGSVSACGSEGNSLQNAAGNEGKGARLFVERCSGCHTLDKVGAQGGAIGINNRERVDGPNFNVRKEDVETILYAIRNGGYSGAIMPENLVVGEDAQAVAEFLAKWAGYKRKVSAGPNS
;
A
#
# COMPACT_ATOMS: atom_id res chain seq x y z
N MET A 1 -14.26 -66.45 -25.00
CA MET A 1 -13.04 -66.26 -25.79
C MET A 1 -13.07 -64.85 -26.36
N ARG A 2 -12.35 -63.90 -25.75
CA ARG A 2 -11.21 -63.17 -26.33
C ARG A 2 -11.49 -62.45 -27.66
N HIS A 3 -11.75 -61.14 -27.60
CA HIS A 3 -11.09 -60.17 -28.48
C HIS A 3 -10.62 -58.98 -27.64
N ARG A 4 -9.30 -58.82 -27.58
CA ARG A 4 -8.57 -57.66 -27.05
C ARG A 4 -8.16 -56.81 -28.24
N VAL A 5 -8.52 -55.52 -28.29
CA VAL A 5 -7.84 -54.40 -28.98
C VAL A 5 -8.49 -53.10 -28.43
N VAL A 6 -7.97 -52.39 -27.41
CA VAL A 6 -6.90 -51.35 -27.37
C VAL A 6 -7.08 -50.18 -28.35
N THR A 7 -7.49 -48.99 -27.86
CA THR A 7 -7.05 -47.60 -28.20
C THR A 7 -8.04 -46.58 -27.56
N ALA A 8 -7.73 -45.90 -26.45
CA ALA A 8 -6.99 -44.63 -26.26
C ALA A 8 -7.76 -43.33 -26.67
N PHE A 9 -7.64 -42.29 -25.81
CA PHE A 9 -8.14 -40.90 -25.90
C PHE A 9 -9.63 -40.66 -25.53
N ALA A 10 -10.03 -39.69 -24.70
CA ALA A 10 -9.42 -38.41 -24.35
C ALA A 10 -9.80 -37.95 -22.92
N LEU A 11 -8.84 -37.29 -22.27
CA LEU A 11 -9.02 -36.46 -21.08
C LEU A 11 -9.85 -35.21 -21.45
N LEU A 12 -10.85 -34.86 -20.65
CA LEU A 12 -11.40 -33.51 -20.66
C LEU A 12 -11.49 -33.00 -19.22
N ALA A 13 -10.45 -32.25 -18.85
CA ALA A 13 -10.37 -31.46 -17.64
C ALA A 13 -11.28 -30.24 -17.78
N ILE A 14 -12.13 -29.97 -16.77
CA ILE A 14 -12.79 -28.67 -16.63
C ILE A 14 -11.98 -27.89 -15.60
N ALA A 15 -11.35 -26.83 -16.11
CA ALA A 15 -10.43 -25.96 -15.42
C ALA A 15 -11.10 -25.19 -14.27
N GLY A 16 -10.47 -25.21 -13.10
CA GLY A 16 -10.76 -24.29 -12.01
C GLY A 16 -10.24 -22.90 -12.36
N SER A 17 -11.13 -21.92 -12.43
CA SER A 17 -10.76 -20.51 -12.53
C SER A 17 -10.63 -19.92 -11.13
N VAL A 18 -9.52 -20.20 -10.44
CA VAL A 18 -9.09 -19.35 -9.33
C VAL A 18 -8.42 -18.12 -9.93
N SER A 19 -9.16 -17.01 -9.98
CA SER A 19 -8.64 -15.69 -10.30
C SER A 19 -7.60 -15.28 -9.25
N ALA A 20 -6.33 -15.58 -9.53
CA ALA A 20 -5.18 -15.17 -8.73
C ALA A 20 -4.79 -13.73 -9.09
N CYS A 21 -5.54 -12.76 -8.57
CA CYS A 21 -5.06 -11.39 -8.38
C CYS A 21 -5.18 -11.08 -6.89
N GLY A 22 -4.20 -11.53 -6.10
CA GLY A 22 -4.27 -11.43 -4.63
C GLY A 22 -2.93 -11.58 -3.90
N SER A 23 -1.85 -11.90 -4.62
CA SER A 23 -0.49 -11.98 -4.05
C SER A 23 0.03 -10.61 -3.61
N GLU A 24 -0.26 -9.56 -4.39
CA GLU A 24 0.18 -8.19 -4.08
C GLU A 24 -0.49 -7.67 -2.79
N GLY A 25 -1.82 -7.72 -2.69
CA GLY A 25 -2.52 -7.28 -1.47
C GLY A 25 -2.11 -8.04 -0.21
N ASN A 26 -1.96 -9.36 -0.30
CA ASN A 26 -1.53 -10.17 0.84
C ASN A 26 -0.08 -9.87 1.26
N SER A 27 0.85 -9.74 0.31
CA SER A 27 2.25 -9.43 0.63
C SER A 27 2.41 -8.05 1.27
N LEU A 28 1.68 -7.03 0.80
CA LEU A 28 1.66 -5.70 1.40
C LEU A 28 1.08 -5.72 2.81
N GLN A 29 0.01 -6.48 3.03
CA GLN A 29 -0.61 -6.61 4.34
C GLN A 29 0.33 -7.31 5.34
N ASN A 30 1.09 -8.32 4.90
CA ASN A 30 2.10 -8.99 5.72
C ASN A 30 3.28 -8.05 6.05
N ALA A 31 3.77 -7.29 5.07
CA ALA A 31 4.83 -6.30 5.28
C ALA A 31 4.39 -5.22 6.29
N ALA A 32 3.16 -4.74 6.17
CA ALA A 32 2.57 -3.80 7.11
C ALA A 32 2.34 -4.41 8.50
N GLY A 33 1.91 -5.68 8.59
CA GLY A 33 1.74 -6.39 9.84
C GLY A 33 3.02 -6.43 10.69
N ASN A 34 4.18 -6.61 10.06
CA ASN A 34 5.49 -6.58 10.72
C ASN A 34 5.88 -5.19 11.26
N GLU A 35 5.31 -4.12 10.71
CA GLU A 35 5.57 -2.73 11.13
C GLU A 35 4.52 -2.19 12.11
N GLY A 36 3.51 -3.00 12.46
CA GLY A 36 2.53 -2.72 13.52
C GLY A 36 1.20 -2.10 13.05
N LYS A 37 0.36 -1.74 14.01
CA LYS A 37 -1.03 -1.26 13.79
C LYS A 37 -1.10 -0.07 12.83
N GLY A 38 -0.25 0.94 13.03
CA GLY A 38 -0.21 2.14 12.19
C GLY A 38 0.13 1.84 10.72
N ALA A 39 1.08 0.95 10.48
CA ALA A 39 1.46 0.52 9.15
C ALA A 39 0.31 -0.21 8.44
N ARG A 40 -0.36 -1.11 9.15
CA ARG A 40 -1.53 -1.84 8.64
C ARG A 40 -2.67 -0.89 8.27
N LEU A 41 -3.01 0.05 9.15
CA LEU A 41 -4.04 1.06 8.89
C LEU A 41 -3.67 1.97 7.71
N PHE A 42 -2.40 2.36 7.60
CA PHE A 42 -1.95 3.14 6.44
C PHE A 42 -2.12 2.38 5.12
N VAL A 43 -1.79 1.09 5.08
CA VAL A 43 -2.03 0.26 3.89
C VAL A 43 -3.51 0.15 3.59
N GLU A 44 -4.34 -0.12 4.59
CA GLU A 44 -5.79 -0.31 4.41
C GLU A 44 -6.53 0.97 4.00
N ARG A 45 -6.07 2.15 4.45
CA ARG A 45 -6.85 3.41 4.36
C ARG A 45 -6.22 4.51 3.53
N CYS A 46 -4.90 4.49 3.32
CA CYS A 46 -4.15 5.63 2.76
C CYS A 46 -3.34 5.28 1.52
N SER A 47 -2.95 4.01 1.35
CA SER A 47 -2.01 3.57 0.30
C SER A 47 -2.50 3.79 -1.14
N GLY A 48 -3.82 3.88 -1.35
CA GLY A 48 -4.41 4.14 -2.66
C GLY A 48 -4.04 5.50 -3.24
N CYS A 49 -3.69 6.48 -2.40
CA CYS A 49 -3.28 7.81 -2.83
C CYS A 49 -1.83 8.15 -2.45
N HIS A 50 -1.29 7.53 -1.39
CA HIS A 50 0.05 7.86 -0.88
C HIS A 50 1.10 6.80 -1.17
N THR A 51 2.29 7.26 -1.58
CA THR A 51 3.46 6.39 -1.77
C THR A 51 4.28 6.27 -0.47
N LEU A 52 4.60 5.04 -0.08
CA LEU A 52 5.57 4.68 0.95
C LEU A 52 6.07 3.24 0.75
N ASP A 53 7.27 3.09 0.19
CA ASP A 53 7.84 1.80 -0.21
C ASP A 53 8.11 0.89 1.00
N LYS A 54 8.25 1.47 2.21
CA LYS A 54 8.44 0.73 3.45
C LYS A 54 7.34 -0.31 3.72
N VAL A 55 6.14 -0.06 3.21
CA VAL A 55 4.98 -0.96 3.26
C VAL A 55 4.46 -1.27 1.85
N GLY A 56 5.29 -1.02 0.83
CA GLY A 56 4.98 -1.21 -0.59
C GLY A 56 3.79 -0.39 -1.10
N ALA A 57 3.41 0.68 -0.41
CA ALA A 57 2.38 1.58 -0.89
C ALA A 57 2.92 2.43 -2.04
N GLN A 58 2.18 2.48 -3.15
CA GLN A 58 2.65 3.11 -4.37
C GLN A 58 1.94 4.42 -4.71
N GLY A 59 0.86 4.76 -4.01
CA GLY A 59 0.01 5.90 -4.33
C GLY A 59 -0.80 5.68 -5.60
N GLY A 60 -1.50 6.72 -6.08
CA GLY A 60 -2.21 6.64 -7.35
C GLY A 60 -1.27 6.51 -8.55
N ALA A 61 -1.86 6.28 -9.72
CA ALA A 61 -1.22 5.62 -10.87
C ALA A 61 0.26 6.00 -11.14
N ILE A 62 1.13 4.98 -11.18
CA ILE A 62 2.55 5.07 -11.58
C ILE A 62 2.68 5.33 -13.10
N GLY A 63 2.13 6.43 -13.59
CA GLY A 63 2.33 6.91 -14.97
C GLY A 63 2.76 8.36 -14.92
N ILE A 64 3.94 8.70 -15.45
CA ILE A 64 4.46 10.09 -15.42
C ILE A 64 3.47 11.08 -16.05
N ASN A 65 2.63 10.59 -16.97
CA ASN A 65 1.58 11.27 -17.70
C ASN A 65 0.18 11.26 -17.04
N ASN A 66 0.02 10.65 -15.85
CA ASN A 66 -1.27 10.58 -15.14
C ASN A 66 -1.17 10.84 -13.61
N ARG A 67 0.00 11.29 -13.12
CA ARG A 67 0.24 11.78 -11.74
C ARG A 67 -0.48 13.11 -11.44
N GLU A 68 -1.24 13.61 -12.39
CA GLU A 68 -1.83 14.94 -12.37
C GLU A 68 -2.96 14.98 -11.32
N ARG A 69 -2.68 15.68 -10.21
CA ARG A 69 -3.65 16.33 -9.33
C ARG A 69 -4.37 15.49 -8.26
N VAL A 70 -4.41 14.16 -8.32
CA VAL A 70 -5.20 13.32 -7.38
C VAL A 70 -4.37 12.52 -6.35
N ASP A 71 -3.04 12.55 -6.45
CA ASP A 71 -2.17 11.75 -5.59
C ASP A 71 -1.82 12.47 -4.27
N GLY A 72 -1.75 11.70 -3.20
CA GLY A 72 -1.24 12.16 -1.91
C GLY A 72 0.29 12.24 -1.91
N PRO A 73 0.89 12.98 -0.95
CA PRO A 73 2.33 13.07 -0.78
C PRO A 73 3.09 11.74 -0.85
N ASN A 74 4.24 11.76 -1.52
CA ASN A 74 5.22 10.66 -1.50
C ASN A 74 6.05 10.72 -0.21
N PHE A 75 5.72 9.86 0.75
CA PHE A 75 6.39 9.80 2.05
C PHE A 75 7.75 9.12 2.03
N ASN A 76 8.19 8.56 0.89
CA ASN A 76 9.59 8.12 0.78
C ASN A 76 10.56 9.30 0.95
N VAL A 77 10.17 10.48 0.47
CA VAL A 77 11.02 11.69 0.42
C VAL A 77 10.48 12.81 1.30
N ARG A 78 9.16 13.01 1.36
CA ARG A 78 8.54 14.02 2.20
C ARG A 78 8.61 13.57 3.65
N LYS A 79 9.08 14.44 4.53
CA LYS A 79 9.16 14.19 5.97
C LYS A 79 8.02 14.89 6.67
N GLU A 80 7.34 14.15 7.53
CA GLU A 80 6.29 14.66 8.40
C GLU A 80 6.62 14.40 9.88
N ASP A 81 5.96 15.17 10.73
CA ASP A 81 5.82 14.95 12.16
C ASP A 81 4.38 14.54 12.53
N VAL A 82 4.20 14.06 13.76
CA VAL A 82 2.94 13.50 14.26
C VAL A 82 1.80 14.53 14.22
N GLU A 83 2.04 15.77 14.65
CA GLU A 83 0.99 16.79 14.76
C GLU A 83 0.47 17.18 13.37
N THR A 84 1.40 17.36 12.44
CA THR A 84 1.09 17.60 11.04
C THR A 84 0.23 16.48 10.43
N ILE A 85 0.58 15.22 10.69
CA ILE A 85 -0.18 14.08 10.16
C ILE A 85 -1.57 14.01 10.78
N LEU A 86 -1.69 14.21 12.10
CA LEU A 86 -2.99 14.24 12.77
C LEU A 86 -3.88 15.36 12.24
N TYR A 87 -3.31 16.55 11.98
CA TYR A 87 -4.03 17.64 11.35
C TYR A 87 -4.55 17.22 9.96
N ALA A 88 -3.69 16.66 9.11
CA ALA A 88 -4.09 16.23 7.77
C ALA A 88 -5.17 15.13 7.80
N ILE A 89 -5.05 14.14 8.69
CA ILE A 89 -6.07 13.08 8.83
C ILE A 89 -7.43 13.68 9.23
N ARG A 90 -7.45 14.63 10.16
CA ARG A 90 -8.70 15.24 10.67
C ARG A 90 -9.38 16.15 9.66
N ASN A 91 -8.61 16.84 8.82
CA ASN A 91 -9.11 17.91 7.92
C ASN A 91 -9.06 17.55 6.43
N GLY A 92 -8.75 16.29 6.08
CA GLY A 92 -8.76 15.88 4.68
C GLY A 92 -7.58 16.43 3.88
N GLY A 93 -6.39 16.38 4.50
CA GLY A 93 -5.20 17.07 4.02
C GLY A 93 -5.24 18.56 4.35
N TYR A 94 -4.32 19.33 3.77
CA TYR A 94 -4.24 20.77 4.02
C TYR A 94 -5.26 21.60 3.24
N SER A 95 -5.84 21.04 2.19
CA SER A 95 -6.86 21.71 1.37
C SER A 95 -8.28 21.22 1.65
N GLY A 96 -8.45 20.05 2.29
CA GLY A 96 -9.75 19.38 2.42
C GLY A 96 -10.38 18.91 1.10
N ALA A 97 -9.71 19.11 -0.04
CA ALA A 97 -10.36 19.01 -1.35
C ALA A 97 -10.34 17.60 -1.96
N ILE A 98 -9.38 16.75 -1.57
CA ILE A 98 -9.11 15.47 -2.25
C ILE A 98 -9.00 14.32 -1.25
N MET A 99 -8.21 14.51 -0.18
CA MET A 99 -8.10 13.52 0.88
C MET A 99 -9.37 13.57 1.74
N PRO A 100 -10.07 12.45 1.97
CA PRO A 100 -11.21 12.43 2.87
C PRO A 100 -10.79 12.73 4.32
N GLU A 101 -11.64 13.45 5.04
CA GLU A 101 -11.46 13.68 6.47
C GLU A 101 -11.73 12.41 7.29
N ASN A 102 -11.06 12.28 8.44
CA ASN A 102 -11.37 11.29 9.48
C ASN A 102 -11.34 9.82 9.01
N LEU A 103 -10.49 9.48 8.03
CA LEU A 103 -10.28 8.10 7.56
C LEU A 103 -9.93 7.10 8.68
N VAL A 104 -9.29 7.62 9.72
CA VAL A 104 -9.05 6.98 11.02
C VAL A 104 -9.21 8.04 12.12
N VAL A 105 -9.56 7.62 13.33
CA VAL A 105 -9.82 8.53 14.47
C VAL A 105 -9.23 7.97 15.77
N GLY A 106 -9.13 8.81 16.79
CA GLY A 106 -8.64 8.40 18.12
C GLY A 106 -7.26 7.73 18.06
N GLU A 107 -7.13 6.59 18.72
CA GLU A 107 -5.88 5.81 18.77
C GLU A 107 -5.44 5.29 17.39
N ASP A 108 -6.36 5.06 16.46
CA ASP A 108 -6.01 4.62 15.10
C ASP A 108 -5.33 5.74 14.33
N ALA A 109 -5.81 6.98 14.48
CA ALA A 109 -5.16 8.16 13.91
C ALA A 109 -3.77 8.38 14.51
N GLN A 110 -3.65 8.21 15.84
CA GLN A 110 -2.37 8.31 16.53
C GLN A 110 -1.37 7.26 16.01
N ALA A 111 -1.79 6.00 15.90
CA ALA A 111 -0.94 4.92 15.41
C ALA A 111 -0.45 5.17 13.98
N VAL A 112 -1.32 5.65 13.09
CA VAL A 112 -0.93 6.03 11.72
C VAL A 112 0.06 7.20 11.73
N ALA A 113 -0.19 8.21 12.56
CA ALA A 113 0.67 9.39 12.67
C ALA A 113 2.07 9.05 13.18
N GLU A 114 2.19 8.21 14.20
CA GLU A 114 3.48 7.74 14.72
C GLU A 114 4.25 6.91 13.70
N PHE A 115 3.55 5.99 13.01
CA PHE A 115 4.14 5.19 11.95
C PHE A 115 4.70 6.06 10.82
N LEU A 116 3.90 7.01 10.32
CA LEU A 116 4.32 7.93 9.26
C LEU A 116 5.44 8.86 9.75
N ALA A 117 5.36 9.41 10.96
CA ALA A 117 6.43 10.25 11.51
C ALA A 117 7.75 9.48 11.64
N LYS A 118 7.72 8.18 11.93
CA LYS A 118 8.92 7.32 11.97
C LYS A 118 9.55 7.14 10.58
N TRP A 119 8.75 6.80 9.58
CA TRP A 119 9.23 6.33 8.27
C TRP A 119 9.19 7.36 7.14
N ALA A 120 8.45 8.45 7.28
CA ALA A 120 8.43 9.53 6.30
C ALA A 120 9.84 10.12 6.11
N GLY A 121 10.20 10.36 4.85
CA GLY A 121 11.48 10.89 4.42
C GLY A 121 12.67 9.92 4.63
N TYR A 122 12.44 8.63 4.83
CA TYR A 122 13.52 7.69 5.13
C TYR A 122 14.55 7.59 3.99
N LYS A 123 14.15 7.76 2.71
CA LYS A 123 15.12 7.71 1.60
C LYS A 123 16.09 8.90 1.62
N ARG A 124 15.66 10.06 2.13
CA ARG A 124 16.57 11.21 2.35
C ARG A 124 17.60 10.92 3.46
N LYS A 125 17.25 10.11 4.46
CA LYS A 125 18.20 9.67 5.49
C LYS A 125 19.23 8.69 4.91
N VAL A 126 18.81 7.80 4.00
CA VAL A 126 19.71 6.82 3.36
C VAL A 126 20.74 7.50 2.44
N SER A 127 20.38 8.61 1.78
CA SER A 127 21.33 9.37 0.93
C SER A 127 22.27 10.31 1.70
N ALA A 128 22.06 10.51 3.00
CA ALA A 128 22.87 11.40 3.85
C ALA A 128 23.95 10.64 4.66
N GLY A 129 24.48 9.55 4.12
CA GLY A 129 25.60 8.80 4.71
C GLY A 129 26.91 9.61 4.70
N PRO A 130 27.87 9.30 5.58
CA PRO A 130 29.06 10.12 5.79
C PRO A 130 29.96 10.03 4.56
N ASN A 131 29.85 11.00 3.63
CA ASN A 131 30.81 11.43 2.60
C ASN A 131 30.10 12.34 1.57
N SER A 132 29.32 13.32 2.02
CA SER A 132 28.75 14.39 1.19
C SER A 132 29.17 15.75 1.70
#